data_AF-A0A7V0Q737-F1
#
_entry.id   AF-A0A7V0Q737-F1
#
_cell.length_a   1.000
_cell.length_b   1.000
_cell.length_c   1.000
_cell.angle_alpha   90.00
_cell.angle_beta   90.00
_cell.angle_gamma   90.00
#
_symmetry.space_group_name_H-M   'P 1'
#
loop_
_entity.id
_entity.type
_entity.pdbx_description
1 polymer ?
#
loop_
_entity_poly.entity_id
_entity_poly.type
_entity_poly.pdbx_seq_one_letter_code
_entity_poly.pdbx_strand_id
1 'polypeptide(L)'
;MVENNKDKEAANEIAKELKKAIDKLKENPMQVYVLKDADKSIKQLVEKVYSTSPDALFLMFFYSNFRYHLWAHIAGDASLKMTDSETQGIVTKVRDGLDYLVESLMAYDKKEIYTALVKLVSDYLKELNKGREEGDERKY
;
A
#
# COMPACT_ATOMS: atom_id res chain seq x y z
N MET A 1 4.15 -8.42 30.62
CA MET A 1 3.59 -7.66 29.48
C MET A 1 4.71 -7.04 28.65
N VAL A 2 5.54 -7.84 27.98
CA VAL A 2 6.72 -7.35 27.20
C VAL A 2 6.50 -7.47 25.69
N GLU A 3 5.65 -8.39 25.24
CA GLU A 3 5.39 -8.65 23.80
C GLU A 3 4.78 -7.44 23.06
N ASN A 4 3.97 -6.61 23.71
CA ASN A 4 3.23 -5.54 23.04
C ASN A 4 4.09 -4.32 22.66
N ASN A 5 5.31 -4.17 23.20
CA ASN A 5 6.15 -3.02 22.90
C ASN A 5 6.90 -3.18 21.57
N LYS A 6 7.34 -4.40 21.25
CA LYS A 6 8.10 -4.68 20.02
C LYS A 6 7.21 -4.58 18.77
N ASP A 7 5.97 -5.06 18.85
CA ASP A 7 4.99 -4.92 17.76
C ASP A 7 4.63 -3.45 17.50
N LYS A 8 4.45 -2.66 18.57
CA LYS A 8 4.20 -1.22 18.46
C LYS A 8 5.37 -0.47 17.83
N GLU A 9 6.60 -0.77 18.24
CA GLU A 9 7.80 -0.19 17.65
C GLU A 9 7.92 -0.57 16.17
N ALA A 10 7.72 -1.84 15.84
CA ALA A 10 7.76 -2.31 14.46
C ALA A 10 6.71 -1.63 13.58
N ALA A 11 5.46 -1.53 14.05
CA ALA A 11 4.39 -0.83 13.35
C ALA A 11 4.76 0.63 13.07
N ASN A 12 5.35 1.33 14.04
CA ASN A 12 5.81 2.70 13.88
C ASN A 12 6.93 2.84 12.85
N GLU A 13 7.93 1.96 12.86
CA GLU A 13 9.03 1.99 11.90
C GLU A 13 8.55 1.64 10.47
N ILE A 14 7.65 0.66 10.34
CA ILE A 14 6.98 0.36 9.06
C ILE A 14 6.20 1.59 8.56
N ALA A 15 5.47 2.27 9.44
CA ALA A 15 4.72 3.48 9.09
C ALA A 15 5.63 4.60 8.56
N LYS A 16 6.82 4.78 9.14
CA LYS A 16 7.81 5.76 8.64
C LYS A 16 8.29 5.42 7.24
N GLU A 17 8.58 4.16 6.95
CA GLU A 17 9.00 3.74 5.60
C GLU A 17 7.88 3.93 4.57
N LEU A 18 6.63 3.59 4.93
CA LEU A 18 5.46 3.84 4.07
C LEU A 18 5.24 5.33 3.83
N LYS A 19 5.35 6.16 4.87
CA LYS A 19 5.16 7.61 4.76
C LYS A 19 6.13 8.26 3.76
N LYS A 20 7.40 7.85 3.75
CA LYS A 20 8.38 8.32 2.76
C LYS A 20 7.95 8.03 1.32
N ALA A 21 7.33 6.89 1.07
CA ALA A 21 6.81 6.55 -0.26
C ALA A 21 5.54 7.35 -0.58
N ILE A 22 4.63 7.51 0.37
CA ILE A 22 3.39 8.29 0.21
C ILE A 22 3.70 9.75 -0.12
N ASP A 23 4.64 10.37 0.58
CA ASP A 23 5.03 11.77 0.34
C ASP A 23 5.53 11.97 -1.10
N LYS A 24 6.30 11.02 -1.64
CA LYS A 24 6.71 11.03 -3.05
C LYS A 24 5.53 10.85 -4.01
N LEU A 25 4.54 10.03 -3.66
CA LEU A 25 3.31 9.87 -4.47
C LEU A 25 2.41 11.12 -4.42
N LYS A 26 2.45 11.89 -3.32
CA LYS A 26 1.76 13.18 -3.21
C LYS A 26 2.39 14.21 -4.16
N GLU A 27 3.72 14.20 -4.29
CA GLU A 27 4.44 15.05 -5.24
C GLU A 27 4.19 14.63 -6.70
N ASN A 28 4.22 13.32 -6.98
CA ASN A 28 3.99 12.80 -8.32
C ASN A 28 3.41 11.36 -8.29
N PRO A 29 2.11 11.18 -8.60
CA PRO A 29 1.48 9.85 -8.65
C PRO A 29 2.15 8.87 -9.62
N MET A 30 2.84 9.36 -10.65
CA MET A 30 3.54 8.50 -11.62
C MET A 30 4.77 7.81 -11.02
N GLN A 31 5.23 8.22 -9.84
CA GLN A 31 6.33 7.58 -9.14
C GLN A 31 5.92 6.33 -8.37
N VAL A 32 4.87 5.60 -8.80
CA VAL A 32 4.38 4.39 -8.11
C VAL A 32 5.45 3.32 -7.84
N TYR A 33 6.55 3.33 -8.59
CA TYR A 33 7.73 2.49 -8.31
C TYR A 33 8.34 2.70 -6.92
N VAL A 34 8.14 3.86 -6.27
CA VAL A 34 8.63 4.13 -4.90
C VAL A 34 8.04 3.18 -3.85
N LEU A 35 6.87 2.59 -4.12
CA LEU A 35 6.28 1.54 -3.28
C LEU A 35 7.13 0.25 -3.28
N LYS A 36 7.86 -0.02 -4.37
CA LYS A 36 8.80 -1.15 -4.43
C LYS A 36 10.03 -0.91 -3.54
N ASP A 37 10.49 0.33 -3.45
CA ASP A 37 11.64 0.66 -2.60
C ASP A 37 11.24 0.63 -1.12
N ALA A 38 10.04 1.13 -0.77
CA ALA A 38 9.49 0.96 0.57
C ALA A 38 9.36 -0.52 0.96
N ASP A 39 8.91 -1.38 0.06
CA ASP A 39 8.81 -2.82 0.32
C ASP A 39 10.17 -3.46 0.67
N LYS A 40 11.23 -3.11 -0.08
CA LYS A 40 12.58 -3.58 0.24
C LYS A 40 13.04 -3.10 1.63
N SER A 41 12.81 -1.83 1.94
CA SER A 41 13.17 -1.26 3.24
C SER A 41 12.43 -1.94 4.39
N ILE A 42 11.10 -2.10 4.25
CA ILE A 42 10.25 -2.79 5.23
C ILE A 42 10.71 -4.23 5.40
N LYS A 43 10.97 -4.96 4.31
CA LYS A 43 11.45 -6.34 4.39
C LYS A 43 12.78 -6.44 5.15
N GLN A 44 13.75 -5.59 4.83
CA GLN A 44 15.03 -5.58 5.53
C GLN A 44 14.89 -5.23 7.01
N LEU A 45 14.03 -4.26 7.34
CA LEU A 45 13.74 -3.85 8.71
C LEU A 45 13.12 -5.00 9.51
N VAL A 46 12.08 -5.63 8.96
CA VAL A 46 11.36 -6.71 9.63
C VAL A 46 12.24 -7.94 9.78
N GLU A 47 12.94 -8.38 8.73
CA GLU A 47 13.79 -9.58 8.80
C GLU A 47 14.98 -9.42 9.76
N LYS A 48 15.57 -8.21 9.87
CA LYS A 48 16.76 -7.97 10.70
C LYS A 48 16.43 -7.63 12.15
N VAL A 49 15.39 -6.84 12.39
CA VAL A 49 15.11 -6.24 13.71
C VAL A 49 13.86 -6.83 14.36
N TYR A 50 12.82 -7.05 13.55
CA TYR A 50 11.49 -7.42 14.03
C TYR A 50 11.03 -8.83 13.57
N SER A 51 11.96 -9.74 13.33
CA SER A 51 11.67 -11.09 12.81
C SER A 51 10.85 -11.97 13.77
N THR A 52 10.74 -11.55 15.03
CA THR A 52 9.95 -12.21 16.07
C THR A 52 8.63 -11.47 16.37
N SER A 53 8.32 -10.38 15.65
CA SER A 53 7.08 -9.62 15.78
C SER A 53 6.04 -10.17 14.80
N PRO A 54 4.97 -10.83 15.29
CA PRO A 54 3.94 -11.38 14.41
C PRO A 54 3.25 -10.31 13.56
N ASP A 55 2.97 -9.15 14.16
CA ASP A 55 2.32 -8.04 13.46
C ASP A 55 3.22 -7.46 12.36
N ALA A 56 4.53 -7.33 12.62
CA ALA A 56 5.48 -6.84 11.62
C ALA A 56 5.63 -7.81 10.44
N LEU A 57 5.72 -9.12 10.72
CA LEU A 57 5.76 -10.13 9.68
C LEU A 57 4.48 -10.09 8.83
N PHE A 58 3.31 -10.05 9.47
CA PHE A 58 2.04 -9.95 8.78
C PHE A 58 1.97 -8.70 7.88
N LEU A 59 2.32 -7.53 8.41
CA LEU A 59 2.32 -6.26 7.66
C LEU A 59 3.28 -6.29 6.47
N MET A 60 4.48 -6.83 6.66
CA MET A 60 5.46 -7.03 5.58
C MET A 60 4.87 -7.91 4.48
N PHE A 61 4.35 -9.10 4.84
CA PHE A 61 3.78 -10.02 3.86
C PHE A 61 2.57 -9.40 3.14
N PHE A 62 1.67 -8.77 3.87
CA PHE A 62 0.51 -8.10 3.29
C PHE A 62 0.95 -7.03 2.28
N TYR A 63 1.86 -6.14 2.68
CA TYR A 63 2.31 -5.04 1.84
C TYR A 63 3.04 -5.53 0.58
N SER A 64 3.93 -6.52 0.71
CA SER A 64 4.61 -7.13 -0.44
C SER A 64 3.64 -7.71 -1.45
N ASN A 65 2.61 -8.42 -1.00
CA ASN A 65 1.58 -9.01 -1.86
C ASN A 65 0.72 -7.94 -2.53
N PHE A 66 0.21 -6.98 -1.75
CA PHE A 66 -0.58 -5.87 -2.28
C PHE A 66 0.18 -5.09 -3.36
N ARG A 67 1.42 -4.69 -3.07
CA ARG A 67 2.29 -3.94 -4.00
C ARG A 67 2.59 -4.75 -5.25
N TYR A 68 2.79 -6.07 -5.13
CA TYR A 68 2.98 -6.94 -6.29
C TYR A 68 1.76 -6.91 -7.23
N HIS A 69 0.55 -7.06 -6.70
CA HIS A 69 -0.67 -7.02 -7.51
C HIS A 69 -0.91 -5.65 -8.14
N LEU A 70 -0.71 -4.57 -7.36
CA LEU A 70 -0.79 -3.21 -7.87
C LEU A 70 0.19 -2.98 -9.02
N TRP A 71 1.45 -3.38 -8.86
CA TRP A 71 2.46 -3.24 -9.91
C TRP A 71 2.16 -4.11 -11.12
N ALA A 72 1.69 -5.35 -10.93
CA ALA A 72 1.33 -6.23 -12.04
C ALA A 72 0.19 -5.62 -12.88
N HIS A 73 -0.79 -5.01 -12.23
CA HIS A 73 -1.86 -4.28 -12.90
C HIS A 73 -1.32 -3.05 -13.64
N ILE A 74 -0.61 -2.15 -12.95
CA ILE A 74 -0.04 -0.94 -13.56
C ILE A 74 0.94 -1.28 -14.70
N ALA A 75 1.75 -2.33 -14.57
CA ALA A 75 2.70 -2.73 -15.60
C ALA A 75 2.03 -3.46 -16.77
N GLY A 76 0.95 -4.22 -16.51
CA GLY A 76 0.09 -4.78 -17.54
C GLY A 76 -0.55 -3.68 -18.37
N ASP A 77 -1.07 -2.65 -17.71
CA ASP A 77 -1.64 -1.46 -18.35
C ASP A 77 -0.56 -0.49 -18.85
N ALA A 78 0.69 -0.56 -18.40
CA ALA A 78 1.78 0.24 -18.96
C ALA A 78 2.15 -0.18 -20.39
N SER A 79 1.77 -1.40 -20.81
CA SER A 79 1.76 -1.76 -22.24
C SER A 79 0.68 -0.98 -23.04
N LEU A 80 -0.26 -0.33 -22.34
CA LEU A 80 -1.38 0.48 -22.83
C LEU A 80 -1.60 1.75 -21.94
N LYS A 81 -0.56 2.60 -21.80
CA LYS A 81 -0.64 4.01 -21.33
C LYS A 81 -0.88 4.24 -19.82
N MET A 82 0.21 4.34 -19.02
CA MET A 82 0.23 4.95 -17.67
C MET A 82 -0.21 6.44 -17.60
N THR A 83 -0.77 6.99 -18.68
CA THR A 83 -1.25 8.38 -18.78
C THR A 83 -2.77 8.48 -18.70
N ASP A 84 -3.49 7.37 -18.53
CA ASP A 84 -4.94 7.40 -18.42
C ASP A 84 -5.41 7.81 -17.01
N SER A 85 -6.63 8.35 -16.98
CA SER A 85 -7.30 8.77 -15.76
C SER A 85 -7.57 7.61 -14.80
N GLU A 86 -7.62 6.38 -15.30
CA GLU A 86 -7.82 5.16 -14.53
C GLU A 86 -6.61 4.85 -13.63
N THR A 87 -5.40 4.80 -14.21
CA THR A 87 -4.17 4.60 -13.45
C THR A 87 -4.00 5.69 -12.38
N GLN A 88 -4.32 6.95 -12.71
CA GLN A 88 -4.28 8.05 -11.75
C GLN A 88 -5.29 7.89 -10.62
N GLY A 89 -6.52 7.46 -10.92
CA GLY A 89 -7.56 7.18 -9.94
C GLY A 89 -7.14 6.08 -8.97
N ILE A 90 -6.62 4.98 -9.50
CA ILE A 90 -6.11 3.85 -8.71
C ILE A 90 -4.98 4.31 -7.80
N VAL A 91 -3.94 4.97 -8.33
CA VAL A 91 -2.80 5.43 -7.51
C VAL A 91 -3.26 6.41 -6.43
N THR A 92 -4.22 7.29 -6.72
CA THR A 92 -4.80 8.21 -5.74
C THR A 92 -5.47 7.46 -4.59
N LYS A 93 -6.30 6.46 -4.88
CA LYS A 93 -6.94 5.63 -3.83
C LYS A 93 -5.95 4.81 -3.04
N VAL A 94 -4.96 4.23 -3.69
CA VAL A 94 -3.88 3.50 -3.02
C VAL A 94 -3.14 4.43 -2.06
N ARG A 95 -2.77 5.63 -2.51
CA ARG A 95 -2.11 6.63 -1.68
C ARG A 95 -2.95 6.99 -0.46
N ASP A 96 -4.23 7.28 -0.63
CA ASP A 96 -5.13 7.68 0.46
C ASP A 96 -5.32 6.53 1.47
N GLY A 97 -5.46 5.29 0.99
CA GLY A 97 -5.55 4.10 1.85
C GLY A 97 -4.25 3.83 2.61
N LEU A 98 -3.09 4.06 1.99
CA LEU A 98 -1.78 3.95 2.65
C LEU A 98 -1.57 5.07 3.69
N ASP A 99 -2.05 6.29 3.44
CA ASP A 99 -1.97 7.41 4.38
C ASP A 99 -2.75 7.07 5.66
N TYR A 100 -3.98 6.56 5.51
CA TYR A 100 -4.79 6.11 6.64
C TYR A 100 -4.15 4.91 7.38
N LEU A 101 -3.56 3.96 6.65
CA LEU A 101 -2.81 2.87 7.27
C LEU A 101 -1.63 3.38 8.11
N VAL A 102 -0.88 4.37 7.61
CA VAL A 102 0.23 5.00 8.34
C VAL A 102 -0.25 5.63 9.64
N GLU A 103 -1.37 6.37 9.61
CA GLU A 103 -1.96 6.98 10.81
C GLU A 103 -2.33 5.92 11.85
N SER A 104 -3.02 4.86 11.42
CA SER A 104 -3.42 3.75 12.30
C SER A 104 -2.22 3.00 12.89
N LEU A 105 -1.16 2.80 12.10
CA LEU A 105 0.08 2.16 12.56
C LEU A 105 0.83 3.02 13.59
N MET A 106 0.89 4.34 13.38
CA MET A 106 1.53 5.25 14.34
C MET A 106 0.78 5.31 15.68
N ALA A 107 -0.55 5.28 15.64
CA ALA A 107 -1.39 5.16 16.84
C ALA A 107 -1.30 3.76 17.48
N TYR A 108 -0.91 2.76 16.70
CA TYR A 108 -0.95 1.33 17.04
C TYR A 108 -2.33 0.88 17.53
N ASP A 109 -3.36 1.33 16.81
CA ASP A 109 -4.73 0.86 17.00
C ASP A 109 -4.98 -0.32 16.06
N LYS A 110 -4.94 -1.54 16.62
CA LYS A 110 -5.10 -2.78 15.83
C LYS A 110 -6.42 -2.83 15.05
N LYS A 111 -7.50 -2.26 15.59
CA LYS A 111 -8.80 -2.23 14.91
C LYS A 111 -8.73 -1.29 13.71
N GLU A 112 -8.18 -0.09 13.89
CA GLU A 112 -8.04 0.88 12.81
C GLU A 112 -7.00 0.44 11.76
N ILE A 113 -5.95 -0.30 12.16
CA ILE A 113 -5.02 -0.93 11.23
C ILE A 113 -5.77 -1.91 10.32
N TYR A 114 -6.58 -2.82 10.90
CA TYR A 114 -7.36 -3.76 10.11
C TYR A 114 -8.37 -3.04 9.19
N THR A 115 -9.07 -2.04 9.70
CA THR A 115 -9.97 -1.19 8.90
C THR A 115 -9.23 -0.54 7.73
N ALA A 116 -8.04 0.00 7.96
CA ALA A 116 -7.23 0.62 6.92
C ALA A 116 -6.77 -0.38 5.85
N LEU A 117 -6.34 -1.60 6.24
CA LEU A 117 -5.97 -2.66 5.30
C LEU A 117 -7.15 -3.09 4.41
N VAL A 118 -8.32 -3.29 5.01
CA VAL A 118 -9.55 -3.63 4.27
C VAL A 118 -9.96 -2.50 3.33
N LYS A 119 -9.88 -1.25 3.80
CA LYS A 119 -10.19 -0.06 3.00
C LYS A 119 -9.25 0.08 1.81
N LEU A 120 -7.94 -0.09 2.03
CA LEU A 120 -6.93 -0.03 0.98
C LEU A 120 -7.23 -1.04 -0.15
N VAL A 121 -7.52 -2.29 0.21
CA VAL A 121 -7.87 -3.33 -0.79
C VAL A 121 -9.21 -3.02 -1.46
N SER A 122 -10.21 -2.61 -0.69
CA SER A 122 -11.56 -2.36 -1.21
C SER A 122 -11.58 -1.18 -2.18
N ASP A 123 -10.89 -0.09 -1.87
CA ASP A 123 -10.82 1.09 -2.73
C ASP A 123 -9.99 0.81 -3.99
N TYR A 124 -8.90 0.04 -3.87
CA TYR A 124 -8.16 -0.49 -5.02
C TYR A 124 -9.06 -1.30 -5.96
N LEU A 125 -9.81 -2.28 -5.44
CA LEU A 125 -10.71 -3.12 -6.24
C LEU A 125 -11.88 -2.34 -6.87
N LYS A 126 -12.37 -1.30 -6.20
CA LYS A 126 -13.44 -0.45 -6.76
C LYS A 126 -12.99 0.33 -7.99
N GLU A 127 -11.82 0.96 -7.94
CA GLU A 127 -11.29 1.70 -9.09
C GLU A 127 -10.94 0.75 -10.25
N LEU A 128 -10.39 -0.43 -9.95
CA LEU A 128 -10.18 -1.49 -10.95
C LEU A 128 -11.46 -1.90 -11.69
N ASN A 129 -12.59 -1.97 -11.00
CA ASN A 129 -13.85 -2.39 -11.62
C ASN A 129 -14.49 -1.28 -12.46
N LYS A 130 -14.33 0.00 -12.07
CA LYS A 130 -14.83 1.13 -12.87
C LYS A 130 -14.20 1.19 -14.26
N GLY A 131 -12.87 1.00 -14.34
CA GLY A 131 -12.18 1.00 -15.63
C GLY A 131 -12.65 -0.10 -16.58
N ARG A 132 -13.06 -1.25 -16.03
CA ARG A 132 -13.65 -2.36 -16.81
C ARG A 132 -15.04 -2.04 -17.34
N GLU A 133 -15.90 -1.45 -16.51
CA GLU A 133 -17.26 -1.05 -16.91
C GLU A 133 -17.24 0.04 -17.99
N GLU A 134 -16.39 1.06 -17.84
CA GLU A 134 -16.23 2.12 -18.85
C GLU A 134 -15.55 1.63 -20.14
N GLY A 135 -14.69 0.61 -20.08
CA GLY A 135 -14.04 0.00 -21.23
C GLY A 135 -14.98 -0.85 -22.08
N ASP A 136 -16.04 -1.42 -21.48
CA ASP A 136 -17.07 -2.19 -22.19
C ASP A 136 -18.18 -1.30 -22.78
N GLU A 137 -18.48 -0.14 -22.17
CA GLU A 137 -19.42 0.83 -22.75
C GLU A 137 -18.89 1.50 -24.03
N ARG A 138 -17.56 1.69 -24.16
CA ARG A 138 -16.95 2.28 -25.37
C ARG A 138 -16.88 1.34 -26.58
N LYS A 139 -17.40 0.11 -26.48
CA LYS A 139 -17.46 -0.87 -27.58
C LYS A 139 -18.79 -0.89 -28.33
N TYR A 140 -19.73 -0.01 -28.01
CA TYR A 140 -21.05 0.09 -28.67
C TYR A 140 -21.28 1.45 -29.32
#